data_AF-A0A948C476-F1
#
_entry.id   AF-A0A948C476-F1
#
_cell.length_a   1.000
_cell.length_b   1.000
_cell.length_c   1.000
_cell.angle_alpha   90.00
_cell.angle_beta   90.00
_cell.angle_gamma   90.00
#
_symmetry.space_group_name_H-M   'P 1'
#
loop_
_entity.id
_entity.type
_entity.pdbx_description
1 polymer ?
#
loop_
_entity_poly.entity_id
_entity_poly.type
_entity_poly.pdbx_seq_one_letter_code
_entity_poly.pdbx_strand_id
1 'polypeptide(L)'
;AMRRFEINIQKGNSSVPSSEPPKVFEEKIQWTTLAYFTQNDRGSYTPGILLSTDGILEIYGKSNSEEACNLFSTELIKKISIPIRKVNIQLFYINTTDIGYLSYFLAKLAKKNPRIIINWELEKDDKEKILRNRKVLHIQAIINLNLIYDYQQIVPDIIDD
;
A
#
# COMPACT_ATOMS: atom_id res chain seq x y z
N ALA A 1 52.18 -17.41 18.81
CA ALA A 1 50.85 -16.91 19.20
C ALA A 1 49.78 -17.64 18.40
N MET A 2 48.93 -18.40 19.09
CA MET A 2 47.58 -18.85 18.71
C MET A 2 47.12 -19.69 19.92
N ARG A 3 46.22 -19.16 20.76
CA ARG A 3 45.65 -19.87 21.92
C ARG A 3 44.44 -20.66 21.42
N ARG A 4 44.52 -21.99 21.44
CA ARG A 4 43.38 -22.89 21.24
C ARG A 4 42.61 -22.94 22.56
N PHE A 5 41.31 -22.64 22.52
CA PHE A 5 40.41 -22.85 23.65
C PHE A 5 39.82 -24.25 23.52
N GLU A 6 40.11 -25.12 24.48
CA GLU A 6 39.41 -26.39 24.66
C GLU A 6 38.16 -26.13 25.53
N ILE A 7 36.98 -26.37 24.99
CA ILE A 7 35.73 -26.31 25.75
C ILE A 7 35.43 -27.71 26.28
N ASN A 8 35.59 -27.88 27.60
CA ASN A 8 35.13 -29.06 28.32
C ASN A 8 33.61 -28.97 28.53
N ILE A 9 32.83 -29.83 27.86
CA ILE A 9 31.38 -29.94 28.09
C ILE A 9 31.16 -30.96 29.21
N GLN A 10 30.95 -30.48 30.43
CA GLN A 10 30.39 -31.31 31.51
C GLN A 10 28.90 -31.55 31.21
N LYS A 11 28.52 -32.82 31.04
CA LYS A 11 27.11 -33.25 30.94
C LYS A 11 26.43 -33.03 32.29
N GLY A 12 25.70 -31.92 32.42
CA GLY A 12 24.71 -31.72 33.47
C GLY A 12 23.42 -32.43 33.10
N ASN A 13 22.99 -33.38 33.95
CA ASN A 13 21.64 -33.93 33.92
C ASN A 13 20.64 -32.82 34.28
N SER A 14 20.04 -32.19 33.28
CA SER A 14 18.92 -31.27 33.45
C SER A 14 17.69 -31.91 32.81
N SER A 15 16.77 -32.38 33.65
CA SER A 15 15.40 -32.69 33.28
C SER A 15 14.73 -31.41 32.79
N VAL A 16 14.70 -31.22 31.47
CA VAL A 16 13.99 -30.14 30.80
C VAL A 16 12.48 -30.42 30.96
N PRO A 17 11.68 -29.52 31.58
CA PRO A 17 10.23 -29.64 31.47
C PRO A 17 9.86 -29.46 30.00
N SER A 18 9.09 -30.39 29.46
CA SER A 18 8.56 -30.37 28.08
C SER A 18 7.90 -29.02 27.80
N SER A 19 8.65 -28.09 27.21
CA SER A 19 8.13 -26.81 26.74
C SER A 19 7.34 -27.09 25.48
N GLU A 20 6.01 -27.03 25.57
CA GLU A 20 5.19 -26.86 24.37
C GLU A 20 5.81 -25.74 23.52
N PRO A 21 5.93 -25.93 22.19
CA PRO A 21 6.46 -24.89 21.33
C PRO A 21 5.63 -23.61 21.55
N PRO A 22 6.28 -22.42 21.61
CA PRO A 22 5.57 -21.17 21.82
C PRO A 22 4.45 -21.08 20.79
N LYS A 23 3.21 -20.89 21.25
CA LYS A 23 2.06 -20.62 20.37
C LYS A 23 2.40 -19.39 19.54
N VAL A 24 2.71 -19.61 18.26
CA VAL A 24 2.80 -18.55 17.28
C VAL A 24 1.38 -18.02 17.13
N PHE A 25 1.10 -16.87 17.75
CA PHE A 25 -0.13 -16.15 17.49
C PHE A 25 0.03 -15.54 16.10
N GLU A 26 -0.51 -16.21 15.08
CA GLU A 26 -0.70 -15.59 13.77
C GLU A 26 -1.74 -14.48 13.93
N GLU A 27 -1.28 -13.24 14.12
CA GLU A 27 -2.16 -12.08 14.06
C GLU A 27 -2.71 -11.95 12.63
N LYS A 28 -3.98 -12.32 12.47
CA LYS A 28 -4.67 -12.20 11.19
C LYS A 28 -4.91 -10.71 10.89
N ILE A 29 -4.29 -10.21 9.82
CA ILE A 29 -4.52 -8.84 9.33
C ILE A 29 -6.01 -8.71 8.97
N GLN A 30 -6.69 -7.75 9.59
CA GLN A 30 -8.08 -7.42 9.27
C GLN A 30 -8.11 -6.20 8.37
N TRP A 31 -9.08 -6.16 7.45
CA TRP A 31 -9.24 -5.09 6.46
C TRP A 31 -10.56 -4.37 6.67
N THR A 32 -10.50 -3.04 6.64
CA THR A 32 -11.67 -2.15 6.71
C THR A 32 -11.84 -1.43 5.38
N THR A 33 -13.03 -1.49 4.79
CA THR A 33 -13.35 -0.75 3.57
C THR A 33 -13.65 0.71 3.88
N LEU A 34 -12.82 1.64 3.38
CA LEU A 34 -13.02 3.09 3.54
C LEU A 34 -13.84 3.69 2.38
N ALA A 35 -13.72 3.09 1.20
CA ALA A 35 -14.51 3.40 0.00
C ALA A 35 -14.62 2.16 -0.88
N TYR A 36 -15.79 1.94 -1.49
CA TYR A 36 -15.99 0.87 -2.46
C TYR A 36 -15.62 1.35 -3.86
N PHE A 37 -15.09 0.44 -4.68
CA PHE A 37 -14.95 0.70 -6.10
C PHE A 37 -16.33 0.75 -6.76
N THR A 38 -16.65 1.86 -7.42
CA THR A 38 -17.98 2.08 -8.04
C THR A 38 -17.85 2.72 -9.41
N GLN A 39 -18.82 2.44 -10.27
CA GLN A 39 -19.04 3.11 -11.54
C GLN A 39 -20.37 3.87 -11.48
N ASN A 40 -20.40 5.13 -11.92
CA ASN A 40 -21.63 5.90 -12.02
C ASN A 40 -22.30 5.72 -13.40
N ASP A 41 -23.52 6.23 -13.55
CA ASP A 41 -24.32 6.09 -14.77
C ASP A 41 -23.68 6.73 -16.02
N ARG A 42 -22.68 7.59 -15.84
CA ARG A 42 -21.91 8.24 -16.93
C ARG A 42 -20.67 7.45 -17.32
N GLY A 43 -20.46 6.29 -16.71
CA GLY A 43 -19.30 5.43 -16.94
C GLY A 43 -18.01 5.92 -16.29
N SER A 44 -18.08 6.91 -15.38
CA SER A 44 -16.94 7.33 -14.56
C SER A 44 -16.81 6.44 -13.33
N TYR A 45 -15.60 6.34 -12.80
CA TYR A 45 -15.23 5.41 -11.74
C TYR A 45 -14.66 6.14 -10.54
N THR A 46 -15.00 5.62 -9.36
CA THR A 46 -14.42 5.99 -8.06
C THR A 46 -13.58 4.81 -7.56
N PRO A 47 -12.32 5.03 -7.15
CA PRO A 47 -11.46 3.93 -6.74
C PRO A 47 -11.88 3.35 -5.38
N GLY A 48 -11.61 2.07 -5.19
CA GLY A 48 -11.79 1.39 -3.92
C GLY A 48 -10.62 1.67 -2.98
N ILE A 49 -10.90 1.76 -1.67
CA ILE A 49 -9.89 2.02 -0.64
C ILE A 49 -10.09 1.09 0.55
N LEU A 50 -9.06 0.33 0.89
CA LEU A 50 -9.01 -0.54 2.07
C LEU A 50 -7.93 -0.07 3.04
N LEU A 51 -8.18 -0.24 4.32
CA LEU A 51 -7.23 0.01 5.39
C LEU A 51 -7.10 -1.24 6.25
N SER A 52 -5.89 -1.77 6.34
CA SER A 52 -5.59 -2.88 7.22
C SER A 52 -5.34 -2.42 8.67
N THR A 53 -5.51 -3.32 9.63
CA THR A 53 -5.22 -3.06 11.04
C THR A 53 -3.75 -2.78 11.34
N ASP A 54 -2.83 -3.21 10.47
CA ASP A 54 -1.39 -2.99 10.58
C ASP A 54 -0.89 -1.76 9.79
N GLY A 55 -1.80 -0.88 9.37
CA GLY A 55 -1.47 0.42 8.79
C GLY A 55 -1.04 0.37 7.32
N ILE A 56 -1.60 -0.57 6.54
CA ILE A 56 -1.47 -0.65 5.08
C ILE A 56 -2.74 -0.07 4.46
N LEU A 57 -2.58 0.93 3.59
CA LEU A 57 -3.66 1.52 2.81
C LEU A 57 -3.57 1.02 1.36
N GLU A 58 -4.62 0.37 0.87
CA GLU A 58 -4.73 -0.08 -0.52
C GLU A 58 -5.67 0.85 -1.28
N ILE A 59 -5.25 1.35 -2.44
CA ILE A 59 -6.06 2.14 -3.37
C ILE A 59 -6.05 1.42 -4.72
N TYR A 60 -7.22 1.00 -5.19
CA TYR A 60 -7.32 0.17 -6.40
C TYR A 60 -8.48 0.59 -7.30
N GLY A 61 -8.47 0.17 -8.57
CA GLY A 61 -9.57 0.45 -9.50
C GLY A 61 -9.23 1.42 -10.63
N LYS A 62 -10.24 2.16 -11.06
CA LYS A 62 -10.13 3.33 -11.94
C LYS A 62 -10.54 4.58 -11.17
N SER A 63 -9.97 5.71 -11.56
CA SER A 63 -10.26 7.01 -10.94
C SER A 63 -10.43 8.08 -12.03
N ASN A 64 -11.69 8.44 -12.31
CA ASN A 64 -12.01 9.50 -13.25
C ASN A 64 -13.37 10.15 -12.99
N SER A 65 -13.72 10.32 -11.71
CA SER A 65 -15.00 10.87 -11.26
C SER A 65 -14.80 12.07 -10.35
N GLU A 66 -15.82 12.94 -10.27
CA GLU A 66 -15.83 14.02 -9.29
C GLU A 66 -15.84 13.47 -7.86
N GLU A 67 -16.53 12.35 -7.66
CA GLU A 67 -16.56 11.59 -6.42
C GLU A 67 -15.17 11.10 -6.01
N ALA A 68 -14.33 10.68 -6.97
CA ALA A 68 -12.94 10.33 -6.69
C ALA A 68 -12.10 11.54 -6.24
N CYS A 69 -12.29 12.71 -6.85
CA CYS A 69 -11.65 13.94 -6.38
C CYS A 69 -12.07 14.26 -4.93
N ASN A 70 -13.37 14.16 -4.64
CA ASN A 70 -13.91 14.39 -3.31
C ASN A 70 -13.38 13.39 -2.28
N LEU A 71 -13.24 12.12 -2.67
CA LEU A 71 -12.66 11.07 -1.83
C LEU A 71 -11.24 11.43 -1.35
N PHE A 72 -10.40 11.95 -2.25
CA PHE A 72 -9.03 12.36 -1.91
C PHE A 72 -8.93 13.74 -1.25
N SER A 73 -9.99 14.54 -1.27
CA SER A 73 -9.90 15.98 -0.97
C SER A 73 -9.57 16.31 0.50
N THR A 74 -10.06 15.56 1.50
CA THR A 74 -9.63 15.59 2.94
C THR A 74 -10.37 14.56 3.80
N GLU A 75 -11.62 14.20 3.45
CA GLU A 75 -12.48 13.34 4.28
C GLU A 75 -11.86 11.96 4.56
N LEU A 76 -11.14 11.39 3.60
CA LEU A 76 -10.46 10.12 3.77
C LEU A 76 -9.40 10.15 4.89
N ILE A 77 -8.66 11.25 5.04
CA ILE A 77 -7.63 11.39 6.09
C ILE A 77 -8.26 11.39 7.48
N LYS A 78 -9.49 11.91 7.61
CA LYS A 78 -10.22 11.91 8.89
C LYS A 78 -10.70 10.51 9.28
N LYS A 79 -10.99 9.65 8.30
CA LYS A 79 -11.41 8.25 8.53
C LYS A 79 -10.25 7.34 8.94
N ILE A 80 -9.01 7.75 8.71
CA ILE A 80 -7.82 6.99 9.10
C ILE A 80 -7.50 7.29 10.58
N SER A 81 -7.83 6.35 11.46
CA SER A 81 -7.63 6.45 12.91
C SER A 81 -6.30 5.86 13.41
N ILE A 82 -5.56 5.16 12.55
CA ILE A 82 -4.30 4.49 12.88
C ILE A 82 -3.13 5.08 12.07
N PRO A 83 -1.88 4.96 12.57
CA PRO A 83 -0.71 5.32 11.78
C PRO A 83 -0.62 4.48 10.50
N ILE A 84 -0.29 5.12 9.38
CA ILE A 84 -0.08 4.43 8.10
C ILE A 84 1.41 4.25 7.87
N ARG A 85 1.85 3.01 7.71
CA ARG A 85 3.24 2.67 7.39
C ARG A 85 3.44 2.41 5.90
N LYS A 86 2.40 2.01 5.18
CA LYS A 86 2.49 1.67 3.76
C LYS A 86 1.23 2.09 3.00
N VAL A 87 1.41 2.60 1.79
CA VAL A 87 0.35 2.79 0.81
C VAL A 87 0.70 2.00 -0.44
N ASN A 88 -0.25 1.21 -0.92
CA ASN A 88 -0.16 0.49 -2.18
C ASN A 88 -1.25 1.07 -3.10
N ILE A 89 -0.86 1.45 -4.32
CA ILE A 89 -1.75 2.07 -5.30
C ILE A 89 -1.69 1.24 -6.58
N GLN A 90 -2.83 0.67 -6.98
CA GLN A 90 -3.01 -0.15 -8.17
C GLN A 90 -4.17 0.40 -8.98
N LEU A 91 -3.91 1.51 -9.69
CA LEU A 91 -4.90 2.15 -10.54
C LEU A 91 -4.62 1.80 -12.01
N PHE A 92 -5.57 1.13 -12.65
CA PHE A 92 -5.50 0.77 -14.07
C PHE A 92 -6.04 1.87 -15.00
N TYR A 93 -6.54 2.97 -14.42
CA TYR A 93 -6.74 4.23 -15.12
C TYR A 93 -6.86 5.37 -14.11
N ILE A 94 -6.18 6.48 -14.34
CA ILE A 94 -6.39 7.71 -13.57
C ILE A 94 -6.34 8.96 -14.46
N ASN A 95 -7.32 9.86 -14.33
CA ASN A 95 -7.32 11.12 -15.07
C ASN A 95 -6.36 12.16 -14.43
N THR A 96 -6.02 13.22 -15.18
CA THR A 96 -5.09 14.26 -14.72
C THR A 96 -5.55 15.01 -13.46
N THR A 97 -6.86 15.21 -13.31
CA THR A 97 -7.46 15.91 -12.16
C THR A 97 -7.31 15.09 -10.89
N ASP A 98 -7.72 13.82 -10.94
CA ASP A 98 -7.65 12.84 -9.87
C ASP A 98 -6.20 12.60 -9.44
N ILE A 99 -5.24 12.56 -10.38
CA ILE A 99 -3.80 12.52 -10.06
C ILE A 99 -3.45 13.65 -9.11
N GLY A 100 -3.93 14.87 -9.36
CA GLY A 100 -3.63 16.05 -8.55
C GLY A 100 -4.21 15.97 -7.13
N TYR A 101 -5.40 15.39 -6.97
CA TYR A 101 -6.02 15.22 -5.65
C TYR A 101 -5.40 14.06 -4.87
N LEU A 102 -5.17 12.92 -5.52
CA LEU A 102 -4.46 11.78 -4.92
C LEU A 102 -3.07 12.21 -4.46
N SER A 103 -2.35 12.94 -5.31
CA SER A 103 -1.08 13.59 -5.01
C SER A 103 -1.14 14.39 -3.70
N TYR A 104 -2.10 15.32 -3.60
CA TYR A 104 -2.28 16.15 -2.40
C TYR A 104 -2.62 15.33 -1.15
N PHE A 105 -3.44 14.30 -1.29
CA PHE A 105 -3.76 13.34 -0.23
C PHE A 105 -2.51 12.65 0.31
N LEU A 106 -1.68 12.07 -0.59
CA LEU A 106 -0.46 11.36 -0.21
C LEU A 106 0.54 12.28 0.50
N ALA A 107 0.69 13.53 0.05
CA ALA A 107 1.55 14.52 0.71
C ALA A 107 1.08 14.83 2.15
N LYS A 108 -0.23 15.01 2.36
CA LYS A 108 -0.78 15.18 3.71
C LYS A 108 -0.58 13.94 4.57
N LEU A 109 -0.74 12.75 3.99
CA LEU A 109 -0.57 11.49 4.69
C LEU A 109 0.90 11.28 5.13
N ALA A 110 1.86 11.60 4.26
CA ALA A 110 3.29 11.54 4.57
C ALA A 110 3.71 12.55 5.64
N LYS A 111 3.11 13.74 5.67
CA LYS A 111 3.35 14.71 6.75
C LYS A 111 2.93 14.16 8.13
N LYS A 112 1.85 13.39 8.19
CA LYS A 112 1.39 12.71 9.42
C LYS A 112 2.18 11.43 9.72
N ASN A 113 2.74 10.79 8.70
CA ASN A 113 3.45 9.52 8.80
C ASN A 113 4.83 9.62 8.13
N PRO A 114 5.85 10.21 8.80
CA PRO A 114 7.13 10.56 8.17
C PRO A 114 7.95 9.38 7.61
N ARG A 115 7.60 8.14 7.95
CA ARG A 115 8.26 6.90 7.50
C ARG A 115 7.38 6.06 6.56
N ILE A 116 6.32 6.64 6.03
CA ILE A 116 5.42 5.94 5.10
C ILE A 116 6.17 5.53 3.83
N ILE A 117 5.92 4.31 3.38
CA ILE A 117 6.37 3.81 2.09
C ILE A 117 5.17 3.87 1.14
N ILE A 118 5.33 4.49 -0.03
CA ILE A 118 4.27 4.54 -1.03
C ILE A 118 4.74 3.77 -2.26
N ASN A 119 4.01 2.71 -2.59
CA ASN A 119 4.17 1.95 -3.81
C ASN A 119 3.02 2.31 -4.75
N TRP A 120 3.34 2.75 -5.95
CA TRP A 120 2.35 3.02 -6.99
C TRP A 120 2.69 2.21 -8.24
N GLU A 121 1.88 1.20 -8.49
CA GLU A 121 1.91 0.35 -9.67
C GLU A 121 1.09 1.00 -10.77
N LEU A 122 1.71 1.13 -11.95
CA LEU A 122 1.16 1.86 -13.08
C LEU A 122 1.08 0.97 -14.32
N GLU A 123 -0.03 1.07 -15.05
CA GLU A 123 -0.08 0.57 -16.42
C GLU A 123 0.82 1.39 -17.35
N LYS A 124 1.33 0.72 -18.38
CA LYS A 124 2.31 1.27 -19.33
C LYS A 124 1.85 2.58 -19.98
N ASP A 125 0.55 2.72 -20.24
CA ASP A 125 -0.03 3.87 -20.94
C ASP A 125 -0.27 5.08 -20.02
N ASP A 126 -0.28 4.86 -18.70
CA ASP A 126 -0.39 5.93 -17.71
C ASP A 126 0.98 6.41 -17.21
N LYS A 127 2.03 5.62 -17.44
CA LYS A 127 3.42 5.99 -17.14
C LYS A 127 3.79 7.36 -17.72
N GLU A 128 3.55 7.61 -19.01
CA GLU A 128 3.92 8.89 -19.62
C GLU A 128 3.13 10.07 -19.06
N LYS A 129 1.83 9.87 -18.78
CA LYS A 129 0.95 10.92 -18.22
C LYS A 129 1.42 11.33 -16.83
N ILE A 130 1.79 10.35 -16.01
CA ILE A 130 2.24 10.56 -14.63
C ILE A 130 3.63 11.19 -14.60
N LEU A 131 4.56 10.73 -15.44
CA LEU A 131 5.91 11.32 -15.53
C LEU A 131 5.91 12.77 -16.01
N ARG A 132 4.95 13.16 -16.85
CA ARG A 132 4.81 14.55 -17.33
C ARG A 132 4.02 15.44 -16.36
N ASN A 133 3.41 14.88 -15.33
CA ASN A 133 2.62 15.65 -14.37
C ASN A 133 3.52 16.29 -13.29
N ARG A 134 3.67 17.62 -13.36
CA ARG A 134 4.48 18.40 -12.39
C ARG A 134 4.11 18.16 -10.93
N LYS A 135 2.84 17.84 -10.62
CA LYS A 135 2.40 17.56 -9.25
C LYS A 135 2.93 16.23 -8.73
N VAL A 136 3.06 15.22 -9.59
CA VAL A 136 3.65 13.91 -9.23
C VAL A 136 5.15 14.05 -9.03
N LEU A 137 5.85 14.75 -9.93
CA LEU A 137 7.28 15.03 -9.79
C LEU A 137 7.59 15.78 -8.49
N HIS A 138 6.74 16.75 -8.12
CA HIS A 138 6.86 17.46 -6.84
C HIS A 138 6.69 16.53 -5.63
N ILE A 139 5.85 15.51 -5.73
CA ILE A 139 5.63 14.53 -4.66
C ILE A 139 6.74 13.50 -4.56
N GLN A 140 7.28 13.04 -5.68
CA GLN A 140 8.48 12.20 -5.69
C GLN A 140 9.65 12.88 -4.96
N ALA A 141 9.75 14.21 -5.03
CA ALA A 141 10.78 14.96 -4.32
C ALA A 141 10.55 15.08 -2.80
N ILE A 142 9.34 14.81 -2.31
CA ILE A 142 8.93 15.05 -0.91
C ILE A 142 8.63 13.74 -0.17
N ILE A 143 8.31 12.67 -0.90
CA ILE A 143 7.90 11.38 -0.34
C ILE A 143 8.75 10.26 -0.94
N ASN A 144 9.02 9.22 -0.17
CA ASN A 144 9.55 7.94 -0.66
C ASN A 144 8.49 7.23 -1.52
N LEU A 145 8.26 7.76 -2.72
CA LEU A 145 7.34 7.23 -3.72
C LEU A 145 8.10 6.30 -4.65
N ASN A 146 7.84 5.00 -4.53
CA ASN A 146 8.32 3.97 -5.43
C ASN A 146 7.31 3.82 -6.57
N LEU A 147 7.67 4.29 -7.76
CA LEU A 147 6.92 3.99 -8.96
C LEU A 147 7.37 2.63 -9.50
N ILE A 148 6.44 1.68 -9.51
CA ILE A 148 6.65 0.32 -10.01
C ILE A 148 6.04 0.26 -11.40
N TYR A 149 6.87 -0.07 -12.39
CA TYR A 149 6.48 -0.22 -13.79
C TYR A 149 6.47 -1.69 -14.16
N ASP A 150 5.74 -2.03 -15.23
CA ASP A 150 5.55 -3.40 -15.74
C ASP A 150 4.59 -4.28 -14.92
N TYR A 151 3.45 -3.73 -14.49
CA TYR A 151 2.31 -4.58 -14.16
C TYR A 151 1.76 -5.19 -15.46
N GLN A 152 2.13 -6.43 -15.75
CA GLN A 152 1.39 -7.25 -16.71
C GLN A 152 0.11 -7.70 -16.01
N GLN A 153 -1.05 -7.35 -16.56
CA GLN A 153 -2.30 -8.01 -16.14
C GLN A 153 -2.08 -9.52 -16.30
N ILE A 154 -2.02 -10.25 -15.19
CA ILE A 154 -2.39 -11.66 -15.23
C ILE A 154 -3.90 -11.63 -15.36
N VAL A 155 -4.38 -11.50 -16.60
CA VAL A 155 -5.76 -11.82 -16.92
C VAL A 155 -5.84 -13.33 -16.68
N PRO A 156 -6.57 -13.84 -15.67
CA PRO A 156 -6.92 -15.25 -15.69
C PRO A 156 -7.69 -15.45 -16.99
N ASP A 157 -7.22 -16.38 -17.84
CA ASP A 157 -7.98 -16.82 -19.00
C ASP A 157 -9.42 -17.10 -18.51
N ILE A 158 -10.34 -16.22 -18.87
CA ILE A 158 -11.75 -16.55 -18.80
C ILE A 158 -11.89 -17.59 -19.89
N ILE A 159 -11.95 -18.85 -19.47
CA ILE A 159 -12.40 -19.94 -20.32
C ILE A 159 -13.84 -19.56 -20.69
N ASP A 160 -14.02 -19.04 -21.90
CA ASP A 160 -15.33 -18.91 -22.51
C ASP A 160 -15.90 -20.34 -22.67
N ASP A 161 -16.96 -20.63 -21.91
CA ASP A 161 -17.87 -21.77 -22.14
C ASP A 161 -18.81 -21.48 -23.32
#